data_AF-X0VI65-F1
#
_entry.id   AF-X0VI65-F1
#
_cell.length_a   1.000
_cell.length_b   1.000
_cell.length_c   1.000
_cell.angle_alpha   90.00
_cell.angle_beta   90.00
_cell.angle_gamma   90.00
#
_symmetry.space_group_name_H-M   'P 1'
#
loop_
_entity.id
_entity.type
_entity.pdbx_description
1 polymer ?
#
loop_
_entity_poly.entity_id
_entity_poly.type
_entity_poly.pdbx_seq_one_letter_code
_entity_poly.pdbx_strand_id
1 'polypeptide(L)'
;HVDHGKTTLLDAIRETNVAEGEAGGITQRVAAYQVVHNDRLITFLDTPGHEAFTAMRARGAQGADIAVLVVAADDGVMPQTREALAHANAAQVPVLVALNKIDRSSANLDKVKHELADVGLVTDEWDGETIVVPVSAKMREGIEDLLEAIVLVADSTEIMANPSGKVVGTVIEAELDKLKGKMATLLVQNGTLNVGDVVIAGTACGRVRAMFDYQGNQIEQAMPSTPVSVLGLSDIPMAGELFNVTESERSARAIVAQRK
;
A
#
# COMPACT_ATOMS: atom_id res chain seq x y z
N HIS A 1 6.45 8.54 -12.15
CA HIS A 1 7.60 8.31 -13.06
C HIS A 1 8.76 7.71 -12.28
N VAL A 2 9.68 6.97 -12.92
CA VAL A 2 10.74 6.20 -12.23
C VAL A 2 11.68 7.10 -11.42
N ASP A 3 12.02 8.29 -11.94
CA ASP A 3 12.97 9.19 -11.28
C ASP A 3 12.31 10.26 -10.39
N HIS A 4 11.00 10.18 -10.11
CA HIS A 4 10.36 11.17 -9.22
C HIS A 4 10.69 10.98 -7.73
N GLY A 5 11.53 9.99 -7.39
CA GLY A 5 11.98 9.73 -6.02
C GLY A 5 10.95 9.01 -5.14
N LYS A 6 10.09 8.17 -5.73
CA LYS A 6 9.09 7.37 -4.98
C LYS A 6 9.76 6.52 -3.89
N THR A 7 10.77 5.73 -4.25
CA THR A 7 11.48 4.87 -3.31
C THR A 7 12.17 5.69 -2.23
N THR A 8 12.86 6.78 -2.60
CA THR A 8 13.49 7.68 -1.62
C THR A 8 12.49 8.31 -0.66
N LEU A 9 11.29 8.69 -1.13
CA LEU A 9 10.24 9.24 -0.27
C LEU A 9 9.72 8.20 0.72
N LEU A 10 9.47 6.97 0.25
CA LEU A 10 9.02 5.88 1.11
C LEU A 10 10.09 5.50 2.13
N ASP A 11 11.36 5.46 1.74
CA ASP A 11 12.48 5.23 2.65
C ASP A 11 12.56 6.34 3.70
N ALA A 12 12.43 7.60 3.30
CA ALA A 12 12.44 8.73 4.23
C ALA A 12 11.26 8.67 5.23
N ILE A 13 10.05 8.30 4.78
CA ILE A 13 8.89 8.06 5.66
C ILE A 13 9.17 6.89 6.61
N ARG A 14 9.75 5.78 6.14
CA ARG A 14 10.11 4.64 7.00
C ARG A 14 11.07 5.08 8.09
N GLU A 15 12.16 5.76 7.72
CA GLU A 15 13.22 6.19 8.64
C GLU A 15 12.73 7.19 9.69
N THR A 16 11.76 8.05 9.37
CA THR A 16 11.18 8.98 10.37
C THR A 16 10.51 8.27 11.55
N ASN A 17 10.09 7.01 11.34
CA ASN A 17 9.41 6.20 12.36
C ASN A 17 10.34 5.15 13.01
N VAL A 18 11.59 5.02 12.56
CA VAL A 18 12.57 4.11 13.17
C VAL A 18 13.32 4.89 14.25
N ALA A 19 12.96 4.64 15.51
CA ALA A 19 13.77 5.11 16.66
C ALA A 19 15.23 4.65 16.49
N GLU A 20 16.19 5.49 16.89
CA GLU A 20 17.66 5.44 16.70
C GLU A 20 18.43 4.12 17.05
N GLY A 21 17.77 2.96 17.17
CA GLY A 21 18.35 1.73 17.73
C GLY A 21 18.86 0.66 16.77
N GLU A 22 18.50 0.64 15.48
CA GLU A 22 18.83 -0.51 14.61
C GLU A 22 19.76 -0.16 13.45
N ALA A 23 21.05 -0.06 13.79
CA ALA A 23 22.14 -0.19 12.84
C ALA A 23 22.18 -1.65 12.31
N GLY A 24 21.41 -1.93 11.27
CA GLY A 24 21.37 -3.25 10.65
C GLY A 24 20.59 -3.22 9.34
N GLY A 25 21.29 -2.92 8.24
CA GLY A 25 20.69 -2.86 6.91
C GLY A 25 19.91 -4.12 6.55
N ILE A 26 18.61 -3.96 6.27
CA ILE A 26 17.77 -4.92 5.54
C ILE A 26 16.52 -4.19 5.05
N THR A 27 16.63 -3.42 3.96
CA THR A 27 15.48 -3.15 3.08
C THR A 27 15.37 -4.29 2.07
N GLN A 28 15.01 -5.49 2.55
CA GLN A 28 14.47 -6.51 1.65
C GLN A 28 12.97 -6.25 1.50
N ARG A 29 12.62 -5.68 0.33
CA ARG A 29 11.35 -5.84 -0.42
C ARG A 29 10.10 -6.24 0.38
N VAL A 30 9.73 -5.51 1.44
CA VAL A 30 8.35 -5.65 1.93
C VAL A 30 7.49 -4.69 1.12
N ALA A 31 6.56 -5.25 0.34
CA ALA A 31 5.65 -4.48 -0.50
C ALA A 31 4.62 -3.65 0.31
N ALA A 32 4.57 -3.81 1.63
CA ALA A 32 3.75 -3.02 2.51
C ALA A 32 4.42 -2.79 3.88
N TYR A 33 4.27 -1.59 4.44
CA TYR A 33 4.79 -1.27 5.78
C TYR A 33 3.85 -0.30 6.48
N GLN A 34 4.01 -0.16 7.80
CA GLN A 34 3.17 0.72 8.59
C GLN A 34 3.99 1.80 9.28
N VAL A 35 3.40 2.98 9.40
CA VAL A 35 3.89 4.09 10.23
C VAL A 35 2.78 4.58 11.14
N VAL A 36 3.16 5.13 12.29
CA VAL A 36 2.22 5.77 13.21
C VAL A 36 2.41 7.27 13.13
N HIS A 37 1.34 8.00 12.87
CA HIS A 37 1.30 9.46 12.84
C HIS A 37 0.10 9.92 13.66
N ASN A 38 0.31 10.75 14.68
CA ASN A 38 -0.75 11.24 15.57
C ASN A 38 -1.68 10.12 16.12
N ASP A 39 -1.07 9.05 16.65
CA ASP A 39 -1.77 7.84 17.14
C ASP A 39 -2.60 7.08 16.09
N ARG A 40 -2.45 7.41 14.80
CA ARG A 40 -3.11 6.73 13.69
C ARG A 40 -2.13 5.90 12.90
N LEU A 41 -2.53 4.67 12.60
CA LEU A 41 -1.74 3.73 11.82
C LEU A 41 -2.00 3.95 10.34
N ILE A 42 -0.94 4.20 9.57
CA ILE A 42 -0.99 4.37 8.12
C ILE A 42 -0.22 3.22 7.48
N THR A 43 -0.89 2.48 6.60
CA THR A 43 -0.27 1.38 5.84
C THR A 43 0.09 1.88 4.44
N PHE A 44 1.39 1.88 4.14
CA PHE A 44 1.90 2.20 2.82
C PHE A 44 2.08 0.92 2.01
N LEU A 45 1.59 0.93 0.77
CA LEU A 45 1.84 -0.13 -0.21
C LEU A 45 2.92 0.34 -1.19
N ASP A 46 4.12 -0.22 -1.09
CA ASP A 46 5.19 0.00 -2.07
C ASP A 46 5.18 -1.11 -3.12
N THR A 47 4.25 -1.02 -4.06
CA THR A 47 4.28 -1.92 -5.20
C THR A 47 5.24 -1.38 -6.27
N PRO A 48 6.17 -2.19 -6.80
CA PRO A 48 6.97 -1.79 -7.95
C PRO A 48 6.08 -1.63 -9.19
N GLY A 49 6.07 -0.43 -9.79
CA GLY A 49 5.46 -0.15 -11.09
C GLY A 49 3.93 -0.05 -11.13
N HIS A 50 3.39 0.20 -12.33
CA HIS A 50 1.96 0.23 -12.63
C HIS A 50 1.30 -1.16 -12.74
N GLU A 51 2.10 -2.21 -12.87
CA GLU A 51 1.59 -3.56 -13.16
C GLU A 51 0.89 -4.20 -11.95
N ALA A 52 1.39 -3.98 -10.74
CA ALA A 52 0.75 -4.49 -9.53
C ALA A 52 -0.62 -3.83 -9.28
N PHE A 53 -0.74 -2.51 -9.48
CA PHE A 53 -2.03 -1.80 -9.41
C PHE A 53 -2.99 -2.27 -10.50
N THR A 54 -2.48 -2.55 -11.70
CA THR A 54 -3.29 -3.13 -12.79
C THR A 54 -3.81 -4.52 -12.41
N ALA A 55 -2.97 -5.37 -11.81
CA ALA A 55 -3.36 -6.71 -11.38
C ALA A 55 -4.34 -6.71 -10.19
N MET A 56 -4.11 -5.88 -9.17
CA MET A 56 -5.01 -5.71 -8.02
C MET A 56 -6.37 -5.19 -8.50
N ARG A 57 -6.39 -4.22 -9.42
CA ARG A 57 -7.63 -3.65 -9.95
C ARG A 57 -8.36 -4.56 -10.94
N ALA A 58 -7.66 -5.24 -11.84
CA ALA A 58 -8.28 -6.14 -12.83
C ALA A 58 -9.10 -7.27 -12.17
N ARG A 59 -8.80 -7.60 -10.92
CA ARG A 59 -9.50 -8.64 -10.15
C ARG A 59 -10.50 -8.11 -9.13
N GLY A 60 -10.80 -6.81 -9.16
CA GLY A 60 -11.78 -6.18 -8.27
C GLY A 60 -11.31 -6.00 -6.83
N ALA A 61 -10.00 -6.08 -6.57
CA ALA A 61 -9.42 -5.78 -5.27
C ALA A 61 -9.05 -4.28 -5.21
N GLN A 62 -9.85 -3.48 -4.49
CA GLN A 62 -9.45 -2.12 -4.11
C GLN A 62 -8.41 -2.22 -3.00
N GLY A 63 -7.12 -2.23 -3.36
CA GLY A 63 -6.03 -2.48 -2.41
C GLY A 63 -5.70 -1.29 -1.50
N ALA A 64 -6.02 -0.06 -1.90
CA ALA A 64 -5.67 1.16 -1.18
C ALA A 64 -6.84 2.13 -1.13
N ASP A 65 -6.99 2.80 0.01
CA ASP A 65 -8.05 3.79 0.24
C ASP A 65 -7.69 5.18 -0.30
N ILE A 66 -6.39 5.48 -0.43
CA ILE A 66 -5.85 6.77 -0.90
C ILE A 66 -4.67 6.49 -1.83
N ALA A 67 -4.53 7.27 -2.90
CA ALA A 67 -3.40 7.21 -3.82
C ALA A 67 -2.50 8.45 -3.67
N VAL A 68 -1.21 8.26 -3.35
CA VAL A 68 -0.23 9.34 -3.32
C VAL A 68 0.53 9.38 -4.65
N LEU A 69 0.31 10.44 -5.43
CA LEU A 69 0.96 10.67 -6.70
C LEU A 69 2.25 11.47 -6.51
N VAL A 70 3.40 10.81 -6.67
CA VAL A 70 4.70 11.47 -6.54
C VAL A 70 5.10 12.14 -7.86
N VAL A 71 5.21 13.47 -7.84
CA VAL A 71 5.59 14.30 -8.99
C VAL A 71 6.84 15.09 -8.62
N ALA A 72 7.87 15.06 -9.46
CA ALA A 72 9.07 15.83 -9.18
C ALA A 72 8.92 17.28 -9.64
N ALA A 73 9.35 18.23 -8.82
CA ALA A 73 9.19 19.66 -9.04
C ALA A 73 10.08 20.21 -10.17
N ASP A 74 11.12 19.48 -10.57
CA ASP A 74 12.03 19.81 -11.66
C ASP A 74 11.63 19.16 -13.00
N ASP A 75 10.91 18.03 -12.97
CA ASP A 75 10.48 17.28 -14.15
C ASP A 75 9.03 17.57 -14.55
N GLY A 76 8.11 17.65 -13.58
CA GLY A 76 6.69 17.88 -13.80
C GLY A 76 5.88 16.63 -14.18
N VAL A 77 4.78 16.83 -14.91
CA VAL A 77 3.79 15.78 -15.21
C VAL A 77 4.22 14.95 -16.42
N MET A 78 4.69 13.74 -16.16
CA MET A 78 5.13 12.78 -17.18
C MET A 78 4.01 11.86 -17.68
N PRO A 79 4.18 11.16 -18.83
CA PRO A 79 3.20 10.19 -19.32
C PRO A 79 2.82 9.12 -18.29
N GLN A 80 3.80 8.58 -17.53
CA GLN A 80 3.51 7.62 -16.46
C GLN A 80 2.74 8.26 -15.29
N THR A 81 2.88 9.58 -15.06
CA THR A 81 2.06 10.28 -14.05
C THR A 81 0.58 10.29 -14.47
N ARG A 82 0.31 10.54 -15.76
CA ARG A 82 -1.05 10.52 -16.33
C ARG A 82 -1.68 9.12 -16.29
N GLU A 83 -0.89 8.10 -16.56
CA GLU A 83 -1.32 6.71 -16.46
C GLU A 83 -1.67 6.32 -15.02
N ALA A 84 -0.82 6.69 -14.04
CA ALA A 84 -1.10 6.52 -12.61
C ALA A 84 -2.43 7.15 -12.21
N LEU A 85 -2.64 8.40 -12.64
CA LEU A 85 -3.86 9.16 -12.35
C LEU A 85 -5.10 8.51 -12.98
N ALA A 86 -5.00 8.02 -14.22
CA ALA A 86 -6.10 7.28 -14.85
C ALA A 86 -6.46 6.00 -14.07
N HIS A 87 -5.47 5.32 -13.49
CA HIS A 87 -5.71 4.16 -12.63
C HIS A 87 -6.43 4.52 -11.33
N ALA A 88 -6.01 5.59 -10.66
CA ALA A 88 -6.64 6.07 -9.42
C ALA A 88 -8.08 6.54 -9.68
N ASN A 89 -8.28 7.39 -10.70
CA ASN A 89 -9.59 7.93 -11.06
C ASN A 89 -10.61 6.83 -11.37
N ALA A 90 -10.21 5.85 -12.18
CA ALA A 90 -11.15 4.79 -12.55
C ALA A 90 -11.27 3.70 -11.46
N ALA A 91 -10.46 3.76 -10.39
CA ALA A 91 -10.69 3.04 -9.14
C ALA A 91 -11.51 3.85 -8.11
N GLN A 92 -11.83 5.11 -8.43
CA GLN A 92 -12.51 6.07 -7.55
C GLN A 92 -11.78 6.28 -6.22
N VAL A 93 -10.44 6.23 -6.26
CA VAL A 93 -9.59 6.44 -5.10
C VAL A 93 -9.17 7.92 -5.06
N PRO A 94 -9.35 8.62 -3.93
CA PRO A 94 -8.90 10.00 -3.79
C PRO A 94 -7.38 10.10 -3.99
N VAL A 95 -6.96 11.15 -4.70
CA VAL A 95 -5.57 11.38 -5.07
C VAL A 95 -5.01 12.56 -4.29
N LEU A 96 -3.88 12.33 -3.62
CA LEU A 96 -3.05 13.36 -3.01
C LEU A 96 -1.73 13.46 -3.80
N VAL A 97 -1.20 14.66 -4.01
CA VAL A 97 0.07 14.84 -4.74
C VAL A 97 1.21 15.16 -3.76
N ALA A 98 2.27 14.36 -3.83
CA ALA A 98 3.55 14.69 -3.19
C ALA A 98 4.47 15.31 -4.25
N LEU A 99 4.65 16.63 -4.19
CA LEU A 99 5.49 17.40 -5.09
C LEU A 99 6.94 17.37 -4.60
N ASN A 100 7.68 16.35 -5.02
CA ASN A 100 9.01 15.99 -4.51
C ASN A 100 10.14 16.81 -5.17
N LYS A 101 11.35 16.72 -4.61
CA LYS A 101 12.59 17.37 -5.08
C LYS A 101 12.57 18.90 -5.01
N ILE A 102 11.87 19.48 -4.03
CA ILE A 102 11.86 20.95 -3.81
C ILE A 102 13.24 21.53 -3.46
N ASP A 103 14.18 20.67 -3.05
CA ASP A 103 15.57 21.05 -2.74
C ASP A 103 16.42 21.37 -3.99
N ARG A 104 15.95 21.02 -5.20
CA ARG A 104 16.71 21.28 -6.43
C ARG A 104 16.54 22.73 -6.86
N SER A 105 17.64 23.35 -7.28
CA SER A 105 17.61 24.71 -7.84
C SER A 105 16.79 24.84 -9.12
N SER A 106 16.55 23.72 -9.82
CA SER A 106 15.69 23.63 -11.01
C SER A 106 14.21 23.39 -10.69
N ALA A 107 13.85 23.23 -9.42
CA ALA A 107 12.47 23.03 -9.01
C ALA A 107 11.61 24.26 -9.34
N ASN A 108 10.44 24.02 -9.91
CA ASN A 108 9.47 25.07 -10.24
C ASN A 108 8.06 24.60 -9.89
N LEU A 109 7.64 24.89 -8.66
CA LEU A 109 6.38 24.42 -8.10
C LEU A 109 5.18 24.98 -8.87
N ASP A 110 5.20 26.27 -9.23
CA ASP A 110 4.10 26.93 -9.95
C ASP A 110 3.87 26.30 -11.32
N LYS A 111 4.97 26.04 -12.06
CA LYS A 111 4.90 25.35 -13.35
C LYS A 111 4.26 23.97 -13.19
N VAL A 112 4.69 23.18 -12.21
CA VAL A 112 4.15 21.83 -12.01
C VAL A 112 2.70 21.86 -11.53
N LYS A 113 2.30 22.83 -10.69
CA LYS A 113 0.89 23.06 -10.31
C LYS A 113 0.02 23.35 -11.53
N HIS A 114 0.49 24.16 -12.48
CA HIS A 114 -0.22 24.35 -13.76
C HIS A 114 -0.34 23.06 -14.57
N GLU A 115 0.74 22.29 -14.70
CA GLU A 115 0.70 21.01 -15.42
C GLU A 115 -0.22 19.97 -14.74
N LEU A 116 -0.33 20.00 -13.41
CA LEU A 116 -1.28 19.18 -12.64
C LEU A 116 -2.73 19.61 -12.93
N ALA A 117 -3.00 20.91 -12.96
CA ALA A 117 -4.32 21.43 -13.32
C ALA A 117 -4.73 21.02 -14.75
N ASP A 118 -3.79 21.01 -15.71
CA ASP A 118 -4.03 20.53 -17.08
C ASP A 118 -4.46 19.06 -17.16
N VAL A 119 -4.18 18.26 -16.12
CA VAL A 119 -4.61 16.86 -16.01
C VAL A 119 -5.80 16.65 -15.07
N GLY A 120 -6.42 17.74 -14.62
CA GLY A 120 -7.59 17.72 -13.75
C GLY A 120 -7.27 17.65 -12.26
N LEU A 121 -6.00 17.81 -11.87
CA LEU A 121 -5.58 17.88 -10.47
C LEU A 121 -5.40 19.36 -10.07
N VAL A 122 -6.52 20.05 -9.85
CA VAL A 122 -6.51 21.46 -9.42
C VAL A 122 -6.24 21.52 -7.92
N THR A 123 -5.21 22.28 -7.53
CA THR A 123 -4.84 22.48 -6.12
C THR A 123 -5.92 23.23 -5.35
N ASP A 124 -6.09 22.88 -4.08
CA ASP A 124 -6.85 23.60 -3.07
C ASP A 124 -6.54 25.12 -3.00
N GLU A 125 -5.30 25.54 -3.24
CA GLU A 125 -4.93 26.96 -3.35
C GLU A 125 -5.66 27.70 -4.47
N TRP A 126 -6.13 26.98 -5.50
CA TRP A 126 -6.85 27.51 -6.66
C TRP A 126 -8.32 27.07 -6.66
N ASP A 127 -8.91 26.95 -5.47
CA ASP A 127 -10.29 26.48 -5.25
C ASP A 127 -10.55 25.08 -5.84
N GLY A 128 -9.52 24.24 -5.92
CA GLY A 128 -9.61 22.84 -6.32
C GLY A 128 -9.80 21.87 -5.15
N GLU A 129 -9.87 20.58 -5.46
CA GLU A 129 -10.05 19.50 -4.47
C GLU A 129 -8.76 18.72 -4.19
N THR A 130 -7.70 18.92 -4.98
CA THR A 130 -6.45 18.15 -4.85
C THR A 130 -5.53 18.80 -3.84
N ILE A 131 -5.17 18.07 -2.79
CA ILE A 131 -4.12 18.50 -1.86
C ILE A 131 -2.75 18.23 -2.51
N VAL A 132 -1.93 19.28 -2.63
CA VAL A 132 -0.57 19.22 -3.18
C VAL A 132 0.42 19.58 -2.09
N VAL A 133 1.18 18.60 -1.62
CA VAL A 133 2.17 18.78 -0.54
C VAL A 133 3.57 18.87 -1.13
N PRO A 134 4.28 20.00 -1.01
CA PRO A 134 5.69 20.11 -1.39
C PRO A 134 6.57 19.31 -0.44
N VAL A 135 7.46 18.45 -0.97
CA VAL A 135 8.35 17.63 -0.15
C VAL A 135 9.77 17.57 -0.72
N SER A 136 10.76 17.39 0.15
CA SER A 136 12.08 16.89 -0.25
C SER A 136 12.35 15.58 0.47
N ALA A 137 12.22 14.47 -0.24
CA ALA A 137 12.58 13.15 0.27
C ALA A 137 14.05 13.09 0.71
N LYS A 138 14.93 13.84 0.03
CA LYS A 138 16.37 13.87 0.30
C LYS A 138 16.70 14.66 1.57
N MET A 139 16.08 15.83 1.74
CA MET A 139 16.30 16.69 2.90
C MET A 139 15.38 16.36 4.07
N ARG A 140 14.43 15.43 3.86
CA ARG A 140 13.36 15.04 4.79
C ARG A 140 12.47 16.22 5.19
N GLU A 141 12.20 17.10 4.23
CA GLU A 141 11.34 18.29 4.40
C GLU A 141 9.92 17.99 3.90
N GLY A 142 8.90 18.46 4.62
CA GLY A 142 7.47 18.30 4.25
C GLY A 142 6.91 16.89 4.43
N ILE A 143 7.67 15.94 5.01
CA ILE A 143 7.18 14.57 5.24
C ILE A 143 6.06 14.54 6.27
N GLU A 144 6.21 15.32 7.35
CA GLU A 144 5.17 15.45 8.39
C GLU A 144 3.87 16.02 7.80
N ASP A 145 3.99 17.08 6.98
CA ASP A 145 2.85 17.70 6.30
C ASP A 145 2.16 16.72 5.35
N LEU A 146 2.94 15.84 4.69
CA LEU A 146 2.40 14.79 3.84
C LEU A 146 1.62 13.75 4.64
N LEU A 147 2.12 13.32 5.80
CA LEU A 147 1.41 12.38 6.67
C LEU A 147 0.13 13.00 7.24
N GLU A 148 0.19 14.27 7.65
CA GLU A 148 -0.99 15.02 8.11
C GLU A 148 -2.05 15.13 7.02
N ALA A 149 -1.64 15.46 5.79
CA ALA A 149 -2.55 15.54 4.66
C ALA A 149 -3.18 14.18 4.29
N ILE A 150 -2.44 13.07 4.40
CA ILE A 150 -2.99 11.72 4.24
C ILE A 150 -4.09 11.46 5.28
N VAL A 151 -3.83 11.81 6.54
CA VAL A 151 -4.81 11.65 7.63
C VAL A 151 -6.05 12.51 7.38
N LEU A 152 -5.87 13.75 6.92
CA LEU A 152 -6.98 14.64 6.58
C LEU A 152 -7.87 14.08 5.47
N VAL A 153 -7.27 13.56 4.39
CA VAL A 153 -8.02 12.91 3.30
C VAL A 153 -8.74 11.67 3.82
N ALA A 154 -8.09 10.87 4.68
CA ALA A 154 -8.71 9.70 5.29
C ALA A 154 -9.95 10.06 6.12
N ASP A 155 -9.94 11.19 6.85
CA ASP A 155 -11.10 11.65 7.63
C ASP A 155 -12.25 12.17 6.78
N SER A 156 -11.94 12.76 5.63
CA SER A 156 -12.94 13.17 4.65
C SER A 156 -13.51 11.99 3.85
N THR A 157 -12.89 10.81 3.94
CA THR A 157 -13.29 9.60 3.22
C THR A 157 -13.97 8.62 4.17
N GLU A 158 -15.09 8.02 3.78
CA GLU A 158 -15.75 6.98 4.60
C GLU A 158 -15.01 5.63 4.51
N ILE A 159 -13.85 5.53 5.15
CA ILE A 159 -13.08 4.28 5.26
C ILE A 159 -13.60 3.48 6.45
N MET A 160 -14.25 2.35 6.18
CA MET A 160 -14.87 1.52 7.22
C MET A 160 -14.38 0.07 7.17
N ALA A 161 -14.08 -0.48 8.34
CA ALA A 161 -13.84 -1.91 8.52
C ALA A 161 -14.48 -2.38 9.83
N ASN A 162 -14.93 -3.64 9.86
CA ASN A 162 -15.43 -4.30 11.05
C ASN A 162 -14.45 -5.42 11.46
N PRO A 163 -13.65 -5.23 12.52
CA PRO A 163 -12.71 -6.24 13.03
C PRO A 163 -13.38 -7.56 13.44
N SER A 164 -14.67 -7.53 13.83
CA SER A 164 -15.45 -8.72 14.18
C SER A 164 -16.23 -9.31 13.00
N GLY A 165 -16.08 -8.73 11.81
CA GLY A 165 -16.74 -9.17 10.59
C GLY A 165 -16.05 -10.36 9.92
N LYS A 166 -16.51 -10.69 8.72
CA LYS A 166 -15.87 -11.73 7.89
C LYS A 166 -14.50 -11.27 7.45
N VAL A 167 -13.51 -12.16 7.58
CA VAL A 167 -12.15 -11.90 7.13
C VAL A 167 -12.12 -11.86 5.60
N VAL A 168 -11.76 -10.70 5.07
CA VAL A 168 -11.54 -10.46 3.64
C VAL A 168 -10.29 -9.60 3.51
N GLY A 169 -9.50 -9.87 2.48
CA GLY A 169 -8.37 -9.02 2.14
C GLY A 169 -7.79 -9.36 0.79
N THR A 170 -6.61 -8.83 0.51
CA THR A 170 -5.93 -8.97 -0.78
C THR A 170 -4.52 -9.51 -0.60
N VAL A 171 -4.08 -10.39 -1.50
CA VAL A 171 -2.68 -10.84 -1.59
C VAL A 171 -1.85 -9.70 -2.19
N ILE A 172 -0.89 -9.18 -1.43
CA ILE A 172 0.03 -8.15 -1.91
C ILE A 172 1.13 -8.80 -2.76
N GLU A 173 1.78 -9.82 -2.22
CA GLU A 173 2.86 -10.56 -2.85
C GLU A 173 2.93 -11.97 -2.26
N ALA A 174 3.58 -12.89 -2.98
CA ALA A 174 3.81 -14.23 -2.48
C ALA A 174 5.10 -14.79 -3.06
N GLU A 175 5.84 -15.54 -2.23
CA GLU A 175 7.15 -16.06 -2.57
C GLU A 175 7.42 -17.42 -1.93
N LEU A 176 8.45 -18.10 -2.45
CA LEU A 176 8.99 -19.31 -1.82
C LEU A 176 10.23 -18.94 -1.01
N ASP A 177 10.07 -18.80 0.29
CA ASP A 177 11.19 -18.62 1.20
C ASP A 177 11.96 -19.95 1.35
N LYS A 178 13.30 -19.86 1.28
CA LYS A 178 14.17 -21.05 1.30
C LYS A 178 14.15 -21.81 2.62
N LEU A 179 13.85 -21.14 3.73
CA LEU A 179 13.90 -21.69 5.09
C LEU A 179 12.50 -21.98 5.63
N LYS A 180 11.55 -21.07 5.40
CA LYS A 180 10.19 -21.12 5.94
C LYS A 180 9.22 -21.81 4.98
N GLY A 181 9.49 -21.84 3.68
CA GLY A 181 8.63 -22.43 2.66
C GLY A 181 7.73 -21.40 1.96
N LYS A 182 6.53 -21.81 1.53
CA LYS A 182 5.61 -20.94 0.79
C LYS A 182 5.04 -19.86 1.69
N MET A 183 5.31 -18.60 1.37
CA MET A 183 4.84 -17.43 2.12
C MET A 183 4.01 -16.52 1.24
N ALA A 184 3.04 -15.85 1.84
CA ALA A 184 2.23 -14.82 1.16
C ALA A 184 2.04 -13.63 2.10
N THR A 185 2.28 -12.43 1.59
CA THR A 185 1.95 -11.18 2.27
C THR A 185 0.53 -10.79 1.89
N LEU A 186 -0.31 -10.69 2.91
CA LEU A 186 -1.74 -10.38 2.81
C LEU A 186 -2.01 -9.01 3.42
N LEU A 187 -2.90 -8.23 2.81
CA LEU A 187 -3.47 -7.04 3.43
C LEU A 187 -4.87 -7.37 3.94
N VAL A 188 -5.08 -7.34 5.26
CA VAL A 188 -6.39 -7.54 5.86
C VAL A 188 -7.23 -6.28 5.64
N GLN A 189 -8.40 -6.40 5.01
CA GLN A 189 -9.28 -5.26 4.71
C GLN A 189 -10.50 -5.22 5.64
N ASN A 190 -10.98 -6.39 6.05
CA ASN A 190 -12.10 -6.51 7.00
C ASN A 190 -11.93 -7.78 7.84
N GLY A 191 -12.53 -7.80 9.04
CA GLY A 191 -12.35 -8.89 10.00
C GLY A 191 -10.96 -8.89 10.65
N THR A 192 -10.70 -9.92 11.45
CA THR A 192 -9.40 -10.14 12.10
C THR A 192 -8.90 -11.52 11.70
N LEU A 193 -7.73 -11.57 11.05
CA LEU A 193 -7.07 -12.82 10.71
C LEU A 193 -6.29 -13.34 11.91
N ASN A 194 -6.39 -14.63 12.21
CA ASN A 194 -5.71 -15.27 13.33
C ASN A 194 -4.82 -16.43 12.88
N VAL A 195 -3.78 -16.72 13.65
CA VAL A 195 -3.06 -18.00 13.51
C VAL A 195 -4.05 -19.15 13.73
N GLY A 196 -4.02 -20.12 12.83
CA GLY A 196 -4.93 -21.28 12.84
C GLY A 196 -6.15 -21.13 11.92
N ASP A 197 -6.42 -19.94 11.38
CA ASP A 197 -7.48 -19.74 10.39
C ASP A 197 -7.19 -20.51 9.09
N VAL A 198 -8.24 -20.95 8.41
CA VAL A 198 -8.12 -21.61 7.10
C VAL A 198 -8.39 -20.60 6.00
N VAL A 199 -7.33 -20.14 5.35
CA VAL A 199 -7.37 -19.14 4.29
C VAL A 199 -7.53 -19.80 2.92
N ILE A 200 -8.30 -19.16 2.05
CA ILE A 200 -8.32 -19.39 0.61
C ILE A 200 -7.89 -18.11 -0.07
N ALA A 201 -6.91 -18.19 -0.97
CA ALA A 201 -6.46 -17.09 -1.80
C ALA A 201 -6.33 -17.62 -3.24
N GLY A 202 -7.24 -17.20 -4.13
CA GLY A 202 -7.32 -17.75 -5.49
C GLY A 202 -7.48 -19.27 -5.51
N THR A 203 -6.45 -19.97 -5.99
CA THR A 203 -6.35 -21.44 -6.02
C THR A 203 -5.45 -22.03 -4.91
N ALA A 204 -4.85 -21.18 -4.08
CA ALA A 204 -4.13 -21.59 -2.87
C ALA A 204 -5.11 -21.68 -1.69
N CYS A 205 -4.92 -22.66 -0.82
CA CYS A 205 -5.61 -22.71 0.47
C CYS A 205 -4.77 -23.37 1.54
N GLY A 206 -5.05 -23.10 2.80
CA GLY A 206 -4.34 -23.77 3.88
C GLY A 206 -4.63 -23.15 5.24
N ARG A 207 -4.23 -23.87 6.28
CA ARG A 207 -4.26 -23.36 7.65
C ARG A 207 -3.04 -22.48 7.89
N VAL A 208 -3.28 -21.27 8.38
CA VAL A 208 -2.22 -20.34 8.80
C VAL A 208 -1.49 -20.95 9.99
N ARG A 209 -0.20 -21.26 9.82
CA ARG A 209 0.66 -21.87 10.85
C ARG A 209 1.42 -20.83 11.66
N ALA A 210 1.79 -19.74 11.01
CA ALA A 210 2.47 -18.61 11.61
C ALA A 210 2.13 -17.35 10.81
N MET A 211 2.14 -16.21 11.49
CA MET A 211 1.99 -14.90 10.91
C MET A 211 3.13 -14.00 11.38
N PHE A 212 3.57 -13.10 10.51
CA PHE A 212 4.61 -12.13 10.79
C PHE A 212 4.15 -10.74 10.35
N ASP A 213 4.46 -9.72 11.14
CA ASP A 213 4.26 -8.32 10.77
C ASP A 213 5.25 -7.86 9.69
N TYR A 214 5.16 -6.60 9.27
CA TYR A 214 6.05 -6.01 8.27
C TYR A 214 7.52 -5.87 8.72
N GLN A 215 7.80 -6.00 10.02
CA GLN A 215 9.15 -6.01 10.59
C GLN A 215 9.71 -7.44 10.71
N GLY A 216 8.88 -8.46 10.45
CA GLY A 216 9.24 -9.87 10.57
C GLY A 216 9.03 -10.43 11.97
N ASN A 217 8.45 -9.67 12.90
CA ASN A 217 8.09 -10.17 14.23
C ASN A 217 6.87 -11.08 14.13
N GLN A 218 6.85 -12.15 14.92
CA GLN A 218 5.72 -13.06 14.93
C GLN A 218 4.52 -12.42 15.64
N ILE A 219 3.34 -12.52 15.03
CA ILE A 219 2.07 -12.00 15.56
C ILE A 219 1.00 -13.10 15.59
N GLU A 220 0.04 -12.99 16.51
CA GLU A 220 -1.07 -13.96 16.62
C GLU A 220 -2.33 -13.51 15.88
N GLN A 221 -2.52 -12.20 15.74
CA GLN A 221 -3.70 -11.57 15.13
C GLN A 221 -3.28 -10.43 14.21
N ALA A 222 -3.99 -10.28 13.09
CA ALA A 222 -3.86 -9.15 12.18
C ALA A 222 -5.24 -8.51 11.97
N MET A 223 -5.37 -7.26 12.42
CA MET A 223 -6.58 -6.45 12.32
C MET A 223 -6.71 -5.80 10.94
N PRO A 224 -7.85 -5.16 10.59
CA PRO A 224 -7.97 -4.41 9.36
C PRO A 224 -6.82 -3.41 9.14
N SER A 225 -6.50 -3.16 7.88
CA SER A 225 -5.37 -2.35 7.40
C SER A 225 -3.98 -2.92 7.70
N THR A 226 -3.86 -4.08 8.35
CA THR A 226 -2.55 -4.68 8.69
C THR A 226 -2.01 -5.53 7.53
N PRO A 227 -0.80 -5.24 7.02
CA PRO A 227 -0.08 -6.17 6.16
C PRO A 227 0.54 -7.28 7.00
N VAL A 228 0.30 -8.54 6.63
CA VAL A 228 0.73 -9.71 7.38
C VAL A 228 1.29 -10.79 6.44
N SER A 229 2.48 -11.27 6.75
CA SER A 229 3.06 -12.40 6.04
C SER A 229 2.62 -13.72 6.68
N VAL A 230 2.01 -14.60 5.91
CA VAL A 230 1.45 -15.87 6.40
C VAL A 230 2.22 -17.06 5.87
N LEU A 231 2.35 -18.08 6.73
CA LEU A 231 2.89 -19.39 6.40
C LEU A 231 1.78 -20.45 6.47
N GLY A 232 1.81 -21.43 5.56
CA GLY A 232 0.97 -22.64 5.65
C GLY A 232 0.00 -22.85 4.49
N LEU A 233 0.06 -22.01 3.46
CA LEU A 233 -0.72 -22.21 2.24
C LEU A 233 -0.18 -23.39 1.40
N SER A 234 -1.07 -24.11 0.75
CA SER A 234 -0.74 -25.24 -0.11
C SER A 234 0.04 -24.82 -1.35
N ASP A 235 -0.20 -23.60 -1.82
CA ASP A 235 0.45 -23.03 -2.99
C ASP A 235 0.72 -21.52 -2.86
N ILE A 236 1.46 -20.97 -3.80
CA ILE A 236 1.78 -19.54 -3.87
C ILE A 236 0.63 -18.83 -4.59
N PRO A 237 -0.20 -18.02 -3.90
CA PRO A 237 -1.26 -17.26 -4.56
C PRO A 237 -0.69 -16.16 -5.45
N MET A 238 -1.49 -15.66 -6.39
CA MET A 238 -1.07 -14.52 -7.22
C MET A 238 -1.33 -13.20 -6.50
N ALA A 239 -0.44 -12.22 -6.72
CA ALA A 239 -0.67 -10.85 -6.30
C ALA A 239 -1.99 -10.29 -6.88
N GLY A 240 -2.73 -9.56 -6.06
CA GLY A 240 -4.04 -9.01 -6.36
C GLY A 240 -5.21 -9.99 -6.22
N GLU A 241 -4.98 -11.24 -5.84
CA GLU A 241 -6.09 -12.15 -5.50
C GLU A 241 -6.72 -11.79 -4.17
N LEU A 242 -8.05 -11.83 -4.12
CA LEU A 242 -8.77 -11.75 -2.86
C LEU A 242 -8.56 -13.02 -2.06
N PHE A 243 -8.42 -12.86 -0.75
CA PHE A 243 -8.44 -13.96 0.20
C PHE A 243 -9.60 -13.82 1.18
N ASN A 244 -10.03 -14.97 1.70
CA ASN A 244 -11.01 -15.07 2.77
C ASN A 244 -10.73 -16.28 3.65
N VAL A 245 -11.34 -16.29 4.84
CA VAL A 245 -11.27 -17.41 5.78
C VAL A 245 -12.49 -18.32 5.62
N THR A 246 -12.29 -19.62 5.80
CA THR A 246 -13.35 -20.64 5.80
C THR A 246 -13.32 -21.49 7.05
N GLU A 247 -14.42 -22.19 7.31
CA GLU A 247 -14.60 -22.98 8.53
C GLU A 247 -13.67 -24.20 8.62
N SER A 248 -13.25 -24.78 7.48
CA SER A 248 -12.44 -26.00 7.48
C SER A 248 -11.56 -26.14 6.24
N GLU A 249 -10.47 -26.90 6.37
CA GLU A 249 -9.62 -27.25 5.22
C GLU A 249 -10.38 -28.07 4.17
N ARG A 250 -11.35 -28.88 4.59
CA ARG A 250 -12.15 -29.69 3.66
C ARG A 250 -13.02 -28.81 2.77
N SER A 251 -13.72 -27.82 3.35
CA SER A 251 -14.49 -26.84 2.58
C SER A 251 -13.58 -26.01 1.68
N ALA A 252 -12.40 -25.61 2.17
CA ALA A 252 -11.45 -24.84 1.40
C ALA A 252 -10.98 -25.58 0.14
N ARG A 253 -10.59 -26.85 0.28
CA ARG A 253 -10.16 -27.69 -0.84
C ARG A 253 -11.28 -27.91 -1.85
N ALA A 254 -12.53 -28.07 -1.39
CA ALA A 254 -13.68 -28.22 -2.28
C ALA A 254 -13.92 -26.95 -3.13
N ILE A 255 -13.85 -25.77 -2.51
CA ILE A 255 -13.99 -24.48 -3.22
C ILE A 255 -12.85 -24.30 -4.23
N VAL A 256 -11.61 -24.56 -3.83
CA VAL A 256 -10.44 -24.47 -4.72
C VAL A 256 -10.55 -25.44 -5.90
N ALA A 257 -11.03 -26.66 -5.67
CA ALA A 257 -11.21 -27.65 -6.74
C ALA A 257 -12.24 -27.23 -7.79
N GLN A 258 -13.24 -26.42 -7.43
CA GLN A 258 -14.21 -25.85 -8.39
C GLN A 258 -13.63 -24.67 -9.19
N ARG A 259 -12.55 -24.05 -8.70
CA ARG A 259 -11.88 -22.92 -9.36
C ARG A 259 -10.76 -23.34 -10.31
N LYS A 260 -10.38 -24.61 -10.29
CA LYS A 260 -9.42 -25.23 -11.21
C LYS A 260 -10.15 -25.83 -12.41
#